data_AF-A0A4P5PBD3-F1
#
_entry.id   AF-A0A4P5PBD3-F1
#
_cell.length_a   1.000
_cell.length_b   1.000
_cell.length_c   1.000
_cell.angle_alpha   90.00
_cell.angle_beta   90.00
_cell.angle_gamma   90.00
#
_symmetry.space_group_name_H-M   'P 1'
#
loop_
_entity.id
_entity.type
_entity.pdbx_description
1 polymer ?
#
loop_
_entity_poly.entity_id
_entity_poly.type
_entity_poly.pdbx_seq_one_letter_code
_entity_poly.pdbx_strand_id
1 'polypeptide(L)'
;MIQILMIVMAVLLFLCSYYLLQRSESLFVLIAKTKDNQRFLRYFGLLYAAFGVIGLFIAIIDHSTPSMIYLIIVILFSAVFSIQLAKKAKSSL
;
A
#
# COMPACT_ATOMS: atom_id res chain seq x y z
N MET A 1 -19.93 3.34 -12.03
CA MET A 1 -18.74 4.15 -12.38
C MET A 1 -17.62 4.11 -11.33
N ILE A 2 -17.91 4.26 -10.03
CA ILE A 2 -16.90 4.17 -8.94
C ILE A 2 -16.24 2.77 -8.84
N GLN A 3 -16.92 1.70 -9.25
CA GLN A 3 -16.37 0.35 -9.28
C GLN A 3 -15.07 0.22 -10.10
N ILE A 4 -14.97 0.91 -11.24
CA ILE A 4 -13.75 0.90 -12.07
C ILE A 4 -12.59 1.50 -11.28
N LEU A 5 -12.83 2.61 -10.58
CA LEU A 5 -11.84 3.26 -9.72
C LEU A 5 -11.38 2.33 -8.59
N MET A 6 -12.31 1.59 -7.98
CA MET A 6 -12.00 0.61 -6.93
C MET A 6 -11.13 -0.55 -7.46
N ILE A 7 -11.44 -1.08 -8.65
CA ILE A 7 -10.66 -2.13 -9.29
C ILE A 7 -9.25 -1.63 -9.62
N VAL A 8 -9.14 -0.43 -10.22
CA VAL A 8 -7.84 0.20 -10.50
C VAL A 8 -7.04 0.39 -9.22
N MET A 9 -7.69 0.85 -8.13
CA MET A 9 -7.04 1.01 -6.83
C MET A 9 -6.59 -0.32 -6.25
N ALA A 10 -7.40 -1.37 -6.33
CA ALA A 10 -7.04 -2.72 -5.89
C ALA A 10 -5.82 -3.24 -6.65
N VAL A 11 -5.79 -3.06 -7.98
CA VAL A 11 -4.64 -3.42 -8.82
C VAL A 11 -3.40 -2.63 -8.41
N LEU A 12 -3.53 -1.33 -8.16
CA LEU A 12 -2.45 -0.46 -7.64
C LEU A 12 -1.93 -0.93 -6.27
N LEU A 13 -2.84 -1.28 -5.34
CA LEU A 13 -2.50 -1.82 -4.02
C LEU A 13 -1.73 -3.15 -4.15
N PHE A 14 -2.15 -4.02 -5.08
CA PHE A 14 -1.45 -5.28 -5.39
C PHE A 14 -0.07 -5.04 -6.01
N LEU A 15 0.03 -4.11 -6.96
CA LEU A 15 1.31 -3.68 -7.53
C LEU A 15 2.24 -3.11 -6.46
N CYS A 16 1.75 -2.23 -5.58
CA CYS A 16 2.49 -1.71 -4.44
C CYS A 16 2.95 -2.83 -3.49
N SER A 17 2.06 -3.76 -3.14
CA SER A 17 2.39 -4.93 -2.31
C SER A 17 3.49 -5.77 -2.94
N TYR A 18 3.35 -6.11 -4.22
CA TYR A 18 4.32 -6.88 -5.00
C TYR A 18 5.67 -6.16 -5.05
N TYR A 19 5.67 -4.84 -5.29
CA TYR A 19 6.90 -4.05 -5.36
C TYR A 19 7.60 -3.97 -4.00
N LEU A 20 6.85 -3.80 -2.91
CA LEU A 20 7.38 -3.78 -1.54
C LEU A 20 7.98 -5.13 -1.14
N LEU A 21 7.38 -6.25 -1.54
CA LEU A 21 7.88 -7.59 -1.21
C LEU A 21 9.05 -8.02 -2.08
N GLN A 22 8.94 -7.86 -3.41
CA GLN A 22 9.85 -8.51 -4.35
C GLN A 22 10.96 -7.59 -4.88
N ARG A 23 10.72 -6.27 -4.91
CA ARG A 23 11.69 -5.25 -5.32
C ARG A 23 12.24 -4.45 -4.14
N SER A 24 12.16 -4.99 -2.92
CA SER A 24 12.76 -4.37 -1.73
C SER A 24 14.22 -4.00 -1.95
N GLU A 25 14.98 -4.73 -2.78
CA GLU A 25 16.37 -4.42 -3.13
C GLU A 25 16.56 -3.08 -3.85
N SER A 26 15.60 -2.65 -4.69
CA SER A 26 15.65 -1.32 -5.33
C SER A 26 15.33 -0.19 -4.36
N LEU A 27 14.53 -0.45 -3.32
CA LEU A 27 14.27 0.47 -2.21
C LEU A 27 15.40 0.43 -1.16
N PHE A 28 16.12 -0.69 -1.05
CA PHE A 28 17.32 -0.85 -0.21
C PHE A 28 18.51 -0.03 -0.72
N VAL A 29 18.54 0.34 -2.00
CA VAL A 29 19.50 1.34 -2.51
C VAL A 29 19.22 2.72 -1.88
N LEU A 30 17.96 3.03 -1.54
CA LEU A 30 17.57 4.29 -0.90
C LEU A 30 17.48 4.23 0.65
N ILE A 31 17.44 3.03 1.23
CA ILE A 31 17.19 2.78 2.65
C ILE A 31 18.14 1.67 3.12
N ALA A 32 19.01 1.91 4.10
CA ALA A 32 19.99 0.94 4.60
C ALA A 32 19.39 -0.46 4.83
N LYS A 33 20.17 -1.49 4.47
CA LYS A 33 19.83 -2.92 4.54
C LYS A 33 19.76 -3.44 5.98
N THR A 34 18.83 -2.88 6.75
CA THR A 34 18.57 -3.23 8.15
C THR A 34 17.34 -4.12 8.26
N LYS A 35 17.38 -5.12 9.15
CA LYS A 35 16.27 -6.07 9.40
C LYS A 35 14.95 -5.35 9.73
N ASP A 36 15.00 -4.19 10.38
CA ASP A 36 13.82 -3.37 10.69
C ASP A 36 13.16 -2.73 9.46
N ASN A 37 13.95 -2.37 8.44
CA ASN A 37 13.41 -1.83 7.19
C ASN A 37 12.81 -2.96 6.35
N GLN A 38 13.44 -4.14 6.33
CA GLN A 38 12.87 -5.32 5.69
C GLN A 38 11.52 -5.71 6.31
N ARG A 39 11.43 -5.72 7.65
CA ARG A 39 10.20 -6.04 8.37
C ARG A 39 9.11 -4.99 8.11
N PHE A 40 9.48 -3.71 8.05
CA PHE A 40 8.57 -2.61 7.72
C PHE A 40 7.96 -2.78 6.32
N LEU A 41 8.80 -2.97 5.28
CA LEU A 41 8.31 -3.16 3.91
C LEU A 41 7.41 -4.40 3.79
N ARG A 42 7.78 -5.50 4.45
CA ARG A 42 6.97 -6.74 4.43
C ARG A 42 5.63 -6.57 5.14
N TYR A 43 5.61 -5.85 6.27
CA TYR A 43 4.38 -5.56 7.02
C TYR A 43 3.43 -4.68 6.20
N PHE A 44 3.94 -3.59 5.62
CA PHE A 44 3.14 -2.74 4.75
C PHE A 44 2.66 -3.49 3.51
N GLY A 45 3.53 -4.26 2.85
CA GLY A 45 3.13 -5.05 1.69
C GLY A 45 2.00 -6.04 1.99
N LEU A 46 2.04 -6.72 3.15
CA LEU A 46 0.95 -7.60 3.58
C LEU A 46 -0.35 -6.82 3.85
N LEU A 47 -0.22 -5.64 4.47
CA LEU A 47 -1.35 -4.76 4.74
C LEU A 47 -2.00 -4.25 3.44
N TYR A 48 -1.19 -3.83 2.47
CA TYR A 48 -1.62 -3.41 1.13
C TYR A 48 -2.35 -4.53 0.38
N ALA A 49 -1.87 -5.77 0.50
CA ALA A 49 -2.56 -6.94 -0.07
C ALA A 49 -3.93 -7.18 0.61
N ALA A 50 -4.00 -7.10 1.94
CA ALA A 50 -5.25 -7.23 2.68
C ALA A 50 -6.25 -6.13 2.28
N PHE A 51 -5.80 -4.87 2.19
CA PHE A 51 -6.62 -3.77 1.69
C PHE A 51 -7.09 -4.02 0.26
N GLY A 52 -6.23 -4.51 -0.64
CA GLY A 52 -6.60 -4.85 -2.02
C GLY A 52 -7.72 -5.89 -2.11
N VAL A 53 -7.66 -6.95 -1.28
CA VAL A 53 -8.72 -7.96 -1.19
C VAL A 53 -10.02 -7.34 -0.68
N ILE A 54 -9.97 -6.53 0.39
CA ILE A 54 -11.14 -5.83 0.93
C ILE A 54 -11.77 -4.90 -0.11
N GLY A 55 -10.94 -4.17 -0.87
CA GLY A 55 -11.39 -3.28 -1.95
C GLY A 55 -12.10 -4.02 -3.07
N LEU A 56 -11.65 -5.25 -3.39
CA LEU A 56 -12.32 -6.13 -4.35
C LEU A 56 -13.72 -6.54 -3.88
N PHE A 57 -13.87 -6.94 -2.62
CA PHE A 57 -15.17 -7.27 -2.04
C PHE A 57 -16.13 -6.07 -2.03
N ILE A 58 -15.64 -4.88 -1.68
CA ILE A 58 -16.44 -3.65 -1.66
C ILE A 58 -16.86 -3.26 -3.09
N ALA A 59 -15.99 -3.46 -4.09
CA ALA A 59 -16.33 -3.19 -5.48
C ALA A 59 -17.49 -4.06 -6.01
N ILE A 60 -17.59 -5.31 -5.52
CA ILE A 60 -18.66 -6.26 -5.93
C ILE A 60 -20.01 -5.90 -5.31
N ILE A 61 -20.03 -5.31 -4.10
CA ILE A 61 -21.24 -5.01 -3.32
C ILE A 61 -22.03 -3.79 -3.84
N ASP A 62 -21.52 -3.06 -4.84
CA ASP A 62 -22.19 -1.94 -5.54
C ASP A 62 -22.93 -0.93 -4.64
N HIS A 63 -22.34 -0.63 -3.47
CA HIS A 63 -22.79 0.44 -2.59
C HIS A 63 -21.81 1.63 -2.67
N SER A 64 -22.32 2.78 -3.14
CA SER A 64 -21.50 3.98 -3.38
C SER A 64 -20.89 4.57 -2.09
N THR A 65 -21.62 4.49 -0.97
CA THR A 65 -21.20 5.06 0.33
C THR A 65 -20.00 4.36 0.97
N PRO A 66 -19.97 3.02 1.13
CA PRO A 66 -18.81 2.32 1.69
C PRO A 66 -17.56 2.44 0.82
N SER A 67 -17.73 2.56 -0.50
CA SER A 67 -16.61 2.73 -1.45
C SER A 67 -15.83 4.04 -1.18
N MET A 68 -16.52 5.14 -0.91
CA MET A 68 -15.88 6.42 -0.58
C MET A 68 -15.08 6.37 0.73
N ILE A 69 -15.66 5.79 1.78
CA ILE A 69 -15.01 5.66 3.08
C ILE A 69 -13.74 4.80 2.95
N TYR A 70 -13.83 3.69 2.23
CA TYR A 70 -12.69 2.83 1.96
C TYR A 70 -11.55 3.57 1.24
N LEU A 71 -11.87 4.34 0.19
CA LEU A 71 -10.86 5.11 -0.54
C LEU A 71 -10.15 6.12 0.37
N ILE A 72 -10.89 6.84 1.22
CA ILE A 72 -10.30 7.80 2.17
C ILE A 72 -9.34 7.09 3.13
N ILE A 73 -9.73 5.94 3.67
CA ILE A 73 -8.88 5.15 4.57
C ILE A 73 -7.60 4.70 3.87
N VAL A 74 -7.72 4.18 2.64
CA VAL A 74 -6.56 3.73 1.85
C VAL A 74 -5.60 4.89 1.57
N ILE A 75 -6.12 6.07 1.21
CA ILE A 75 -5.31 7.25 0.93
C ILE A 75 -4.56 7.69 2.19
N LEU A 76 -5.22 7.75 3.36
CA LEU A 76 -4.57 8.07 4.62
C LEU A 76 -3.47 7.07 4.97
N PHE A 77 -3.75 5.77 4.81
CA PHE A 77 -2.75 4.72 5.01
C PHE A 77 -1.56 4.87 4.07
N SER A 78 -1.82 5.24 2.83
CA SER A 78 -0.80 5.46 1.82
C SER A 78 0.07 6.69 2.11
N ALA A 79 -0.54 7.77 2.60
CA ALA A 79 0.19 8.95 3.06
C ALA A 79 1.10 8.62 4.25
N VAL A 80 0.59 7.89 5.24
CA VAL A 80 1.37 7.44 6.40
C VAL A 80 2.54 6.56 5.96
N PHE A 81 2.32 5.62 5.04
CA PHE A 81 3.39 4.80 4.47
C PHE A 81 4.46 5.65 3.79
N SER A 82 4.06 6.60 2.92
CA SER A 82 4.97 7.49 2.20
C SER A 82 5.83 8.33 3.16
N ILE A 83 5.24 8.86 4.23
CA ILE A 83 5.97 9.66 5.24
C ILE A 83 6.95 8.78 6.02
N GLN A 84 6.54 7.57 6.43
CA GLN A 84 7.41 6.65 7.16
C GLN A 84 8.57 6.14 6.29
N LEU A 85 8.31 5.87 5.01
CA LEU A 85 9.34 5.52 4.03
C LEU A 85 10.35 6.66 3.89
N ALA A 86 9.89 7.90 3.70
CA ALA A 86 10.76 9.08 3.59
C ALA A 86 11.59 9.31 4.86
N LYS A 87 11.01 9.13 6.05
CA LYS A 87 11.74 9.22 7.33
C LYS A 87 12.84 8.16 7.42
N LYS A 88 12.54 6.91 7.07
CA LYS A 88 13.52 5.81 7.07
C LYS A 88 14.62 6.01 6.02
N ALA A 89 14.30 6.60 4.87
CA ALA A 89 15.28 6.96 3.83
C ALA A 89 16.22 8.07 4.31
N LYS A 90 15.69 9.14 4.90
CA LYS A 90 16.51 10.27 5.41
C LYS A 90 17.44 9.86 6.57
N SER A 91 17.00 8.95 7.44
CA SER A 91 17.82 8.46 8.56
C SER A 91 18.96 7.52 8.14
N SER A 92 18.98 7.10 6.87
CA SER A 92 19.98 6.20 6.30
C SER A 92 21.09 6.94 5.54
N LEU A 93 20.99 8.26 5.42
CA LEU A 93 21.88 9.14 4.66
C LEU A 93 22.73 9.94 5.64
#